data_AF-A0A2T1KFT7-F1
#
_entry.id   AF-A0A2T1KFT7-F1
#
_cell.length_a   1.000
_cell.length_b   1.000
_cell.length_c   1.000
_cell.angle_alpha   90.00
_cell.angle_beta   90.00
_cell.angle_gamma   90.00
#
_symmetry.space_group_name_H-M   'P 1'
#
loop_
_entity.id
_entity.type
_entity.pdbx_description
1 polymer ?
#
loop_
_entity_poly.entity_id
_entity_poly.type
_entity_poly.pdbx_seq_one_letter_code
_entity_poly.pdbx_strand_id
1 'polypeptide(L)'
;YQHGSVDGEEQPALIIADHHGDAPKLDPVPCNTQAGGSTKQACVFSFAYEERIKAASVAMKDYTFKNPAYALMHEQSAGSPNHREDYQHYDYPGRYKADASGQPFTQARLDALRNDASLAKGESNRPDFTLGAKVELQDHDSQSLNREWLLTAITHTGTQPQAMQEEGGSQPTSYHNDFTAIPADKTWRPLCEHKPMMDGPQMALVTGPEGEEIHCDQYGRVKVRFPWDRYSKNDEHSSAWLRVAQGWAGGQYGFMALPRIGNEVIVSFLDGDPDQPIITGRTYHATNTPPYALPEHKTRTTLKTKTHKGEGSNELRFEDEADQEQIYVHAQKDLDLLTENNRTEVIKNDSHLTVENNRFSHTKGYSHHTVDGEKREQTGKDHSFNVTGTLHLKAGTAWLSNAGTELHIKAGRKVVIEAGAEITLKAGGSFVKIDPSGVALGGASIKMNAGGAGGKGSGQKVKVPERPGLVTAAGGVVAPVALAEDGQRIDAQPKAIVAHRLKQAKLNRTAVVEQCQQQPDGSCPLGNCPCGKSQSA
;
A
#
# COMPACT_ATOMS: atom_id res chain seq x y z
N TYR A 1 1.68 -58.64 2.92
CA TYR A 1 0.54 -57.72 3.08
C TYR A 1 -0.71 -58.58 3.15
N GLN A 2 -1.51 -58.48 4.22
CA GLN A 2 -2.76 -59.23 4.35
C GLN A 2 -3.91 -58.36 3.82
N HIS A 3 -4.76 -58.91 2.96
CA HIS A 3 -5.96 -58.23 2.44
C HIS A 3 -7.11 -58.17 3.47
N GLY A 4 -6.76 -58.16 4.76
CA GLY A 4 -7.68 -58.46 5.85
C GLY A 4 -8.11 -59.93 5.85
N SER A 5 -8.85 -60.31 6.88
CA SER A 5 -9.42 -61.66 7.00
C SER A 5 -10.80 -61.71 6.32
N VAL A 6 -11.17 -62.86 5.76
CA VAL A 6 -12.44 -63.05 5.03
C VAL A 6 -13.66 -62.90 5.96
N ASP A 7 -13.48 -63.15 7.24
CA ASP A 7 -14.46 -62.97 8.32
C ASP A 7 -14.50 -61.54 8.88
N GLY A 8 -13.60 -60.64 8.44
CA GLY A 8 -13.59 -59.22 8.77
C GLY A 8 -13.00 -58.87 10.14
N GLU A 9 -12.40 -59.83 10.85
CA GLU A 9 -11.70 -59.58 12.13
C GLU A 9 -10.39 -58.80 11.95
N GLU A 10 -9.66 -59.03 10.86
CA GLU A 10 -8.50 -58.24 10.45
C GLU A 10 -8.90 -57.29 9.32
N GLN A 11 -8.81 -55.98 9.55
CA GLN A 11 -9.06 -54.99 8.51
C GLN A 11 -7.83 -54.79 7.60
N PRO A 12 -8.02 -54.62 6.29
CA PRO A 12 -6.92 -54.28 5.40
C PRO A 12 -6.37 -52.88 5.76
N ALA A 13 -5.04 -52.74 5.80
CA ALA A 13 -4.39 -51.47 6.05
C ALA A 13 -4.34 -50.59 4.78
N LEU A 14 -4.64 -49.29 4.92
CA LEU A 14 -4.29 -48.29 3.91
C LEU A 14 -2.85 -47.83 4.13
N ILE A 15 -2.02 -48.01 3.11
CA ILE A 15 -0.58 -47.69 3.18
C ILE A 15 -0.33 -46.44 2.34
N ILE A 16 0.17 -45.40 3.01
CA ILE A 16 0.55 -44.14 2.37
C ILE A 16 2.06 -44.18 2.16
N ALA A 17 2.49 -44.14 0.91
CA ALA A 17 3.90 -44.15 0.54
C ALA A 17 4.19 -43.08 -0.53
N ASP A 18 5.33 -42.41 -0.41
CA ASP A 18 5.84 -41.40 -1.34
C ASP A 18 7.05 -41.88 -2.15
N HIS A 19 7.57 -43.06 -1.80
CA HIS A 19 8.56 -43.85 -2.51
C HIS A 19 8.26 -45.35 -2.36
N HIS A 20 8.77 -46.16 -3.27
CA HIS A 20 8.62 -47.62 -3.26
C HIS A 20 9.89 -48.33 -2.75
N GLY A 21 10.82 -47.64 -2.10
CA GLY A 21 12.02 -48.24 -1.47
C GLY A 21 11.66 -49.40 -0.54
N ASP A 22 10.76 -49.16 0.40
CA ASP A 22 10.28 -50.12 1.41
C ASP A 22 9.10 -50.97 0.95
N ALA A 23 8.83 -51.02 -0.37
CA ALA A 23 7.83 -51.91 -0.94
C ALA A 23 8.14 -53.37 -0.57
N PRO A 24 7.13 -54.19 -0.22
CA PRO A 24 7.32 -55.60 0.08
C PRO A 24 8.00 -56.32 -1.06
N LYS A 25 8.95 -57.19 -0.75
CA LYS A 25 9.60 -58.03 -1.76
C LYS A 25 8.99 -59.42 -1.70
N LEU A 26 8.41 -59.86 -2.81
CA LEU A 26 7.94 -61.23 -3.03
C LEU A 26 9.11 -62.12 -3.48
N ASP A 27 8.94 -63.43 -3.31
CA ASP A 27 9.90 -64.40 -3.82
C ASP A 27 10.01 -64.32 -5.36
N PRO A 28 11.22 -64.55 -5.92
CA PRO A 28 11.43 -64.51 -7.36
C PRO A 28 10.49 -65.44 -8.13
N VAL A 29 10.09 -65.03 -9.33
CA VAL A 29 9.14 -65.75 -10.17
C VAL A 29 9.77 -66.10 -11.53
N PRO A 30 9.75 -67.39 -11.94
CA PRO A 30 10.22 -67.77 -13.27
C PRO A 30 9.20 -67.35 -14.34
N CYS A 31 9.71 -66.90 -15.47
CA CYS A 31 8.93 -66.65 -16.67
C CYS A 31 8.93 -67.89 -17.56
N ASN A 32 7.76 -68.42 -17.89
CA ASN A 32 7.62 -69.59 -18.74
C ASN A 32 6.66 -69.30 -19.90
N THR A 33 7.21 -68.76 -20.99
CA THR A 33 6.48 -68.39 -22.21
C THR A 33 6.43 -69.51 -23.27
N GLN A 34 6.97 -70.70 -22.97
CA GLN A 34 7.07 -71.79 -23.93
C GLN A 34 5.71 -72.49 -24.15
N ALA A 35 5.35 -72.66 -25.43
CA ALA A 35 4.13 -73.38 -25.82
C ALA A 35 4.23 -74.86 -25.39
N GLY A 36 3.39 -75.27 -24.43
CA GLY A 36 3.36 -76.62 -23.85
C GLY A 36 3.89 -76.73 -22.41
N GLY A 37 4.22 -75.60 -21.76
CA GLY A 37 4.61 -75.57 -20.35
C GLY A 37 3.55 -76.14 -19.40
N SER A 38 3.99 -76.90 -18.40
CA SER A 38 3.12 -77.42 -17.34
C SER A 38 2.68 -76.30 -16.38
N THR A 39 1.38 -76.04 -16.29
CA THR A 39 0.77 -75.05 -15.36
C THR A 39 0.82 -75.46 -13.88
N LYS A 40 1.50 -76.57 -13.54
CA LYS A 40 1.61 -77.08 -12.17
C LYS A 40 2.52 -76.26 -11.25
N GLN A 41 3.41 -75.43 -11.81
CA GLN A 41 4.27 -74.54 -11.04
C GLN A 41 3.82 -73.09 -11.20
N ALA A 42 3.98 -72.31 -10.15
CA ALA A 42 3.60 -70.91 -10.16
C ALA A 42 4.63 -70.09 -10.97
N CYS A 43 4.20 -69.46 -12.05
CA CYS A 43 5.04 -68.76 -13.01
C CYS A 43 4.30 -67.61 -13.69
N VAL A 44 5.06 -66.75 -14.34
CA VAL A 44 4.52 -65.75 -15.29
C VAL A 44 4.56 -66.37 -16.68
N PHE A 45 3.41 -66.59 -17.30
CA PHE A 45 3.32 -67.28 -18.60
C PHE A 45 3.15 -66.33 -19.79
N SER A 46 2.85 -65.05 -19.54
CA SER A 46 2.89 -63.99 -20.53
C SER A 46 3.55 -62.76 -19.91
N PHE A 47 4.50 -62.15 -20.61
CA PHE A 47 5.15 -60.91 -20.17
C PHE A 47 5.50 -60.04 -21.38
N ALA A 48 4.79 -58.92 -21.53
CA ALA A 48 4.96 -57.97 -22.60
C ALA A 48 5.50 -56.65 -22.05
N TYR A 49 6.64 -56.20 -22.56
CA TYR A 49 7.25 -54.92 -22.21
C TYR A 49 6.94 -53.85 -23.26
N GLU A 50 6.48 -52.69 -22.81
CA GLU A 50 6.10 -51.55 -23.63
C GLU A 50 6.87 -50.30 -23.17
N GLU A 51 7.49 -49.59 -24.11
CA GLU A 51 8.10 -48.27 -23.88
C GLU A 51 7.31 -47.20 -24.63
N ARG A 52 6.99 -46.10 -23.95
CA ARG A 52 6.20 -44.99 -24.48
C ARG A 52 7.00 -43.70 -24.48
N ILE A 53 6.83 -42.92 -25.54
CA ILE A 53 7.35 -41.56 -25.58
C ILE A 53 6.54 -40.71 -24.59
N LYS A 54 7.22 -40.18 -23.57
CA LYS A 54 6.68 -39.29 -22.52
C LYS A 54 7.58 -38.08 -22.34
N ALA A 55 7.11 -37.07 -21.62
CA ALA A 55 7.85 -35.82 -21.38
C ALA A 55 9.28 -36.11 -20.90
N ALA A 56 10.26 -35.50 -21.56
CA ALA A 56 11.69 -35.63 -21.25
C ALA A 56 12.10 -34.72 -20.09
N SER A 57 11.47 -33.54 -20.01
CA SER A 57 11.62 -32.61 -18.89
C SER A 57 10.31 -31.95 -18.54
N VAL A 58 10.22 -31.46 -17.31
CA VAL A 58 9.10 -30.64 -16.81
C VAL A 58 9.67 -29.33 -16.31
N ALA A 59 9.08 -28.22 -16.75
CA ALA A 59 9.35 -26.89 -16.25
C ALA A 59 8.07 -26.30 -15.64
N MET A 60 8.09 -25.97 -14.35
CA MET A 60 6.97 -25.36 -13.67
C MET A 60 7.35 -23.95 -13.23
N LYS A 61 6.35 -23.06 -13.21
CA LYS A 61 6.52 -21.67 -12.77
C LYS A 61 5.38 -21.23 -11.87
N ASP A 62 5.68 -20.36 -10.91
CA ASP A 62 4.65 -19.70 -10.09
C ASP A 62 5.03 -18.23 -9.81
N TYR A 63 4.13 -17.47 -9.18
CA TYR A 63 4.31 -16.10 -8.77
C TYR A 63 4.11 -15.94 -7.26
N THR A 64 4.98 -15.15 -6.64
CA THR A 64 4.85 -14.71 -5.24
C THR A 64 4.95 -13.19 -5.13
N PHE A 65 3.91 -12.56 -4.59
CA PHE A 65 3.90 -11.11 -4.37
C PHE A 65 4.92 -10.66 -3.31
N LYS A 66 5.43 -11.59 -2.48
CA LYS A 66 6.47 -11.30 -1.49
C LYS A 66 7.84 -11.10 -2.13
N ASN A 67 8.06 -11.64 -3.33
CA ASN A 67 9.28 -11.47 -4.11
C ASN A 67 8.94 -11.42 -5.61
N PRO A 68 8.34 -10.32 -6.10
CA PRO A 68 7.72 -10.26 -7.43
C PRO A 68 8.73 -10.32 -8.59
N ALA A 69 9.99 -9.96 -8.34
CA ALA A 69 11.05 -10.03 -9.36
C ALA A 69 11.61 -11.44 -9.54
N TYR A 70 11.38 -12.34 -8.58
CA TYR A 70 11.88 -13.71 -8.65
C TYR A 70 11.03 -14.55 -9.59
N ALA A 71 11.68 -15.20 -10.56
CA ALA A 71 11.00 -15.99 -11.57
C ALA A 71 10.29 -17.24 -11.01
N LEU A 72 10.75 -17.75 -9.85
CA LEU A 72 10.18 -18.91 -9.14
C LEU A 72 9.86 -20.09 -10.09
N MET A 73 10.87 -20.44 -10.88
CA MET A 73 10.80 -21.47 -11.93
C MET A 73 11.73 -22.63 -11.57
N HIS A 74 11.23 -23.85 -11.72
CA HIS A 74 12.01 -25.07 -11.53
C HIS A 74 11.88 -25.95 -12.75
N GLU A 75 12.97 -26.63 -13.08
CA GLU A 75 13.04 -27.57 -14.19
C GLU A 75 13.63 -28.88 -13.70
N GLN A 76 13.06 -29.99 -14.16
CA GLN A 76 13.55 -31.33 -13.90
C GLN A 76 13.58 -32.14 -15.18
N SER A 77 14.68 -32.85 -15.43
CA SER A 77 14.87 -33.69 -16.60
C SER A 77 14.95 -35.16 -16.22
N ALA A 78 14.42 -36.04 -17.07
CA ALA A 78 14.57 -37.48 -16.92
C ALA A 78 16.02 -37.85 -17.30
N GLY A 79 16.77 -38.50 -16.41
CA GLY A 79 18.19 -38.83 -16.65
C GLY A 79 18.45 -40.05 -17.57
N SER A 80 17.55 -40.39 -18.50
CA SER A 80 17.69 -41.59 -19.34
C SER A 80 18.27 -41.25 -20.73
N PRO A 81 19.26 -42.00 -21.26
CA PRO A 81 19.93 -41.70 -22.53
C PRO A 81 19.10 -41.99 -23.80
N ASN A 82 17.91 -42.58 -23.67
CA ASN A 82 17.11 -43.10 -24.80
C ASN A 82 15.84 -42.27 -25.12
N HIS A 83 15.80 -40.98 -24.75
CA HIS A 83 14.65 -40.11 -25.04
C HIS A 83 15.06 -38.90 -25.89
N ARG A 84 14.05 -38.18 -26.39
CA ARG A 84 14.23 -36.96 -27.15
C ARG A 84 14.34 -35.79 -26.17
N GLU A 85 15.46 -35.09 -26.13
CA GLU A 85 15.71 -34.02 -25.14
C GLU A 85 14.81 -32.79 -25.29
N ASP A 86 14.14 -32.62 -26.43
CA ASP A 86 13.34 -31.43 -26.75
C ASP A 86 11.86 -31.53 -26.33
N TYR A 87 11.41 -32.66 -25.77
CA TYR A 87 10.01 -32.83 -25.37
C TYR A 87 9.75 -32.38 -23.93
N GLN A 88 9.73 -31.05 -23.72
CA GLN A 88 9.47 -30.42 -22.43
C GLN A 88 7.97 -30.20 -22.18
N HIS A 89 7.51 -30.49 -20.97
CA HIS A 89 6.19 -30.10 -20.47
C HIS A 89 6.30 -28.84 -19.61
N TYR A 90 5.55 -27.79 -19.95
CA TYR A 90 5.51 -26.54 -19.19
C TYR A 90 4.15 -26.32 -18.54
N ASP A 91 4.12 -25.90 -17.27
CA ASP A 91 2.89 -25.66 -16.50
C ASP A 91 2.96 -24.38 -15.63
N TYR A 92 1.84 -23.67 -15.54
CA TYR A 92 1.63 -22.48 -14.68
C TYR A 92 0.13 -22.35 -14.33
N PRO A 93 -0.23 -22.09 -13.05
CA PRO A 93 0.65 -21.92 -11.90
C PRO A 93 1.12 -23.26 -11.29
N GLY A 94 2.35 -23.29 -10.78
CA GLY A 94 2.97 -24.47 -10.17
C GLY A 94 2.48 -24.85 -8.77
N ARG A 95 1.72 -23.97 -8.10
CA ARG A 95 1.16 -24.12 -6.73
C ARG A 95 2.19 -24.22 -5.62
N TYR A 96 3.32 -23.53 -5.77
CA TYR A 96 4.36 -23.42 -4.75
C TYR A 96 4.80 -21.96 -4.60
N LYS A 97 5.20 -21.58 -3.39
CA LYS A 97 5.63 -20.20 -3.08
C LYS A 97 7.07 -20.11 -2.56
N ALA A 98 7.81 -21.22 -2.59
CA ALA A 98 9.21 -21.34 -2.19
C ALA A 98 9.91 -22.47 -2.95
N ASP A 99 11.22 -22.38 -3.11
CA ASP A 99 12.01 -23.37 -3.87
C ASP A 99 11.96 -24.77 -3.24
N ALA A 100 11.95 -24.84 -1.90
CA ALA A 100 11.89 -26.08 -1.15
C ALA A 100 10.65 -26.93 -1.44
N SER A 101 9.53 -26.32 -1.87
CA SER A 101 8.36 -27.04 -2.35
C SER A 101 8.28 -27.13 -3.87
N GLY A 102 8.81 -26.15 -4.60
CA GLY A 102 8.80 -26.14 -6.06
C GLY A 102 9.62 -27.27 -6.70
N GLN A 103 10.81 -27.56 -6.15
CA GLN A 103 11.64 -28.67 -6.62
C GLN A 103 10.94 -30.04 -6.52
N PRO A 104 10.43 -30.49 -5.36
CA PRO A 104 9.75 -31.77 -5.25
C PRO A 104 8.44 -31.82 -6.04
N PHE A 105 7.71 -30.71 -6.19
CA PHE A 105 6.50 -30.67 -7.04
C PHE A 105 6.84 -30.90 -8.51
N THR A 106 7.91 -30.27 -9.00
CA THR A 106 8.39 -30.42 -10.39
C THR A 106 8.88 -31.84 -10.65
N GLN A 107 9.64 -32.43 -9.72
CA GLN A 107 10.04 -33.83 -9.80
C GLN A 107 8.83 -34.77 -9.78
N ALA A 108 7.89 -34.56 -8.86
CA ALA A 108 6.72 -35.41 -8.74
C ALA A 108 5.83 -35.36 -10.00
N ARG A 109 5.73 -34.18 -10.63
CA ARG A 109 5.03 -34.00 -11.91
C ARG A 109 5.73 -34.76 -13.04
N LEU A 110 7.05 -34.72 -13.12
CA LEU A 110 7.82 -35.50 -14.10
C LEU A 110 7.61 -37.00 -13.90
N ASP A 111 7.73 -37.49 -12.66
CA ASP A 111 7.51 -38.90 -12.34
C ASP A 111 6.08 -39.33 -12.72
N ALA A 112 5.08 -38.51 -12.42
CA ALA A 112 3.68 -38.79 -12.73
C ALA A 112 3.40 -38.82 -14.24
N LEU A 113 3.97 -37.89 -15.02
CA LEU A 113 3.84 -37.87 -16.48
C LEU A 113 4.57 -39.04 -17.16
N ARG A 114 5.50 -39.68 -16.45
CA ARG A 114 6.29 -40.81 -16.93
C ARG A 114 5.95 -42.12 -16.23
N ASN A 115 4.87 -42.17 -15.46
CA ASN A 115 4.53 -43.32 -14.62
C ASN A 115 4.21 -44.60 -15.43
N ASP A 116 3.86 -44.46 -16.71
CA ASP A 116 3.63 -45.52 -17.69
C ASP A 116 4.62 -45.45 -18.86
N ALA A 117 5.76 -44.76 -18.70
CA ALA A 117 6.78 -44.67 -19.74
C ALA A 117 7.39 -46.05 -20.04
N SER A 118 7.70 -46.82 -19.00
CA SER A 118 8.23 -48.18 -19.08
C SER A 118 7.26 -49.12 -18.35
N LEU A 119 6.43 -49.84 -19.09
CA LEU A 119 5.33 -50.63 -18.55
C LEU A 119 5.45 -52.09 -18.98
N ALA A 120 5.35 -53.00 -18.03
CA ALA A 120 5.16 -54.41 -18.29
C ALA A 120 3.70 -54.79 -18.06
N LYS A 121 3.16 -55.63 -18.94
CA LYS A 121 1.87 -56.30 -18.78
C LYS A 121 2.15 -57.80 -18.75
N GLY A 122 1.63 -58.50 -17.76
CA GLY A 122 1.85 -59.93 -17.64
C GLY A 122 0.65 -60.68 -17.12
N GLU A 123 0.68 -61.99 -17.36
CA GLU A 123 -0.31 -62.93 -16.88
C GLU A 123 0.41 -64.00 -16.04
N SER A 124 -0.12 -64.30 -14.86
CA SER A 124 0.47 -65.28 -13.95
C SER A 124 -0.58 -66.13 -13.25
N ASN A 125 -0.13 -67.24 -12.67
CA ASN A 125 -0.93 -68.06 -11.75
C ASN A 125 -0.45 -67.93 -10.29
N ARG A 126 0.28 -66.85 -9.94
CA ARG A 126 0.82 -66.59 -8.59
C ARG A 126 -0.24 -65.92 -7.68
N PRO A 127 -0.79 -66.61 -6.68
CA PRO A 127 -1.86 -66.06 -5.83
C PRO A 127 -1.39 -64.98 -4.84
N ASP A 128 -0.10 -64.90 -4.57
CA ASP A 128 0.55 -63.98 -3.62
C ASP A 128 0.97 -62.64 -4.24
N PHE A 129 0.76 -62.46 -5.54
CA PHE A 129 0.95 -61.16 -6.19
C PHE A 129 0.02 -60.13 -5.54
N THR A 130 0.59 -59.06 -5.02
CA THR A 130 -0.13 -58.00 -4.31
C THR A 130 0.33 -56.63 -4.78
N LEU A 131 -0.60 -55.67 -4.80
CA LEU A 131 -0.35 -54.31 -5.27
C LEU A 131 0.72 -53.63 -4.43
N GLY A 132 1.62 -52.90 -5.09
CA GLY A 132 2.71 -52.19 -4.43
C GLY A 132 3.86 -53.09 -3.95
N ALA A 133 3.84 -54.39 -4.23
CA ALA A 133 4.98 -55.27 -3.98
C ALA A 133 5.95 -55.32 -5.17
N LYS A 134 7.22 -55.60 -4.86
CA LYS A 134 8.29 -55.87 -5.80
C LYS A 134 8.44 -57.37 -6.00
N VAL A 135 8.65 -57.81 -7.23
CA VAL A 135 8.96 -59.19 -7.58
C VAL A 135 10.12 -59.23 -8.57
N GLU A 136 11.05 -60.16 -8.37
CA GLU A 136 12.15 -60.40 -9.32
C GLU A 136 11.68 -61.39 -10.39
N LEU A 137 11.71 -60.98 -11.66
CA LEU A 137 11.44 -61.87 -12.79
C LEU A 137 12.72 -62.62 -13.15
N GLN A 138 12.63 -63.94 -13.31
CA GLN A 138 13.74 -64.82 -13.69
C GLN A 138 13.37 -65.64 -14.93
N ASP A 139 14.37 -66.23 -15.58
CA ASP A 139 14.22 -67.15 -16.71
C ASP A 139 13.45 -66.61 -17.94
N HIS A 140 13.34 -65.28 -18.09
CA HIS A 140 12.85 -64.67 -19.33
C HIS A 140 13.95 -64.69 -20.42
N ASP A 141 13.60 -64.99 -21.67
CA ASP A 141 14.56 -65.08 -22.80
C ASP A 141 15.38 -63.80 -23.00
N SER A 142 14.75 -62.64 -22.80
CA SER A 142 15.42 -61.33 -22.77
C SER A 142 16.03 -61.03 -21.40
N GLN A 143 17.36 -61.04 -21.33
CA GLN A 143 18.11 -60.79 -20.10
C GLN A 143 17.82 -59.42 -19.45
N SER A 144 17.43 -58.40 -20.24
CA SER A 144 17.10 -57.07 -19.73
C SER A 144 15.81 -57.03 -18.90
N LEU A 145 14.93 -58.02 -19.06
CA LEU A 145 13.66 -58.11 -18.33
C LEU A 145 13.79 -58.95 -17.04
N ASN A 146 14.89 -59.70 -16.89
CA ASN A 146 15.24 -60.44 -15.67
C ASN A 146 15.75 -59.48 -14.60
N ARG A 147 14.82 -58.77 -13.95
CA ARG A 147 15.07 -57.70 -12.96
C ARG A 147 13.92 -57.60 -11.97
N GLU A 148 14.05 -56.70 -11.00
CA GLU A 148 12.95 -56.37 -10.08
C GLU A 148 11.91 -55.46 -10.76
N TRP A 149 10.64 -55.82 -10.55
CA TRP A 149 9.45 -55.14 -11.05
C TRP A 149 8.51 -54.78 -9.89
N LEU A 150 7.96 -53.57 -9.89
CA LEU A 150 6.96 -53.10 -8.94
C LEU A 150 5.56 -53.30 -9.55
N LEU A 151 4.69 -54.05 -8.86
CA LEU A 151 3.32 -54.31 -9.31
C LEU A 151 2.42 -53.08 -9.07
N THR A 152 1.88 -52.50 -10.15
CA THR A 152 1.07 -51.26 -10.13
C THR A 152 -0.43 -51.49 -10.28
N ALA A 153 -0.84 -52.57 -10.93
CA ALA A 153 -2.24 -53.00 -10.99
C ALA A 153 -2.28 -54.54 -11.09
N ILE A 154 -3.26 -55.19 -10.47
CA ILE A 154 -3.44 -56.65 -10.51
C ILE A 154 -4.95 -56.91 -10.50
N THR A 155 -5.40 -57.78 -11.39
CA THR A 155 -6.75 -58.32 -11.44
C THR A 155 -6.68 -59.81 -11.21
N HIS A 156 -7.27 -60.30 -10.13
CA HIS A 156 -7.31 -61.73 -9.81
C HIS A 156 -8.60 -62.35 -10.34
N THR A 157 -8.49 -63.45 -11.09
CA THR A 157 -9.62 -64.17 -11.67
C THR A 157 -9.58 -65.63 -11.23
N GLY A 158 -10.62 -66.07 -10.51
CA GLY A 158 -10.79 -67.46 -10.09
C GLY A 158 -12.10 -68.05 -10.62
N THR A 159 -12.06 -69.26 -11.15
CA THR A 159 -13.26 -69.99 -11.61
C THR A 159 -13.31 -71.36 -10.93
N GLN A 160 -14.44 -71.70 -10.29
CA GLN A 160 -14.65 -72.98 -9.61
C GLN A 160 -15.92 -73.70 -10.11
N PRO A 161 -15.85 -74.43 -11.25
CA PRO A 161 -17.01 -75.11 -11.83
C PRO A 161 -17.59 -76.21 -10.93
N GLN A 162 -16.73 -76.85 -10.11
CA GLN A 162 -17.09 -77.97 -9.22
C GLN A 162 -18.05 -77.57 -8.08
N ALA A 163 -18.21 -76.28 -7.81
CA ALA A 163 -19.16 -75.78 -6.80
C ALA A 163 -20.63 -75.96 -7.21
N MET A 164 -20.91 -76.12 -8.52
CA MET A 164 -22.27 -76.27 -9.07
C MET A 164 -22.77 -77.73 -9.16
N GLN A 165 -22.08 -78.68 -8.54
CA GLN A 165 -22.45 -80.11 -8.46
C GLN A 165 -22.89 -80.69 -9.83
N GLU A 166 -24.20 -80.92 -10.05
CA GLU A 166 -24.74 -81.66 -11.21
C GLU A 166 -24.75 -80.88 -12.54
N GLU A 167 -24.64 -79.55 -12.54
CA GLU A 167 -24.51 -78.71 -13.75
C GLU A 167 -23.06 -78.26 -14.03
N GLY A 168 -22.13 -78.56 -13.12
CA GLY A 168 -20.71 -78.27 -13.30
C GLY A 168 -20.11 -79.25 -14.29
N GLY A 169 -19.85 -78.80 -15.53
CA GLY A 169 -19.08 -79.58 -16.50
C GLY A 169 -17.72 -80.03 -15.94
N SER A 170 -17.02 -80.93 -16.64
CA SER A 170 -15.74 -81.52 -16.21
C SER A 170 -14.54 -80.56 -16.18
N GLN A 171 -14.77 -79.24 -16.12
CA GLN A 171 -13.73 -78.22 -16.16
C GLN A 171 -13.02 -78.09 -14.80
N PRO A 172 -11.69 -77.93 -14.77
CA PRO A 172 -10.93 -77.79 -13.54
C PRO A 172 -11.17 -76.42 -12.87
N THR A 173 -11.01 -76.36 -11.55
CA THR A 173 -10.86 -75.10 -10.82
C THR A 173 -9.60 -74.39 -11.31
N SER A 174 -9.71 -73.13 -11.69
CA SER A 174 -8.60 -72.36 -12.26
C SER A 174 -8.45 -71.00 -11.58
N TYR A 175 -7.21 -70.53 -11.53
CA TYR A 175 -6.83 -69.22 -11.04
C TYR A 175 -5.79 -68.63 -11.97
N HIS A 176 -5.96 -67.35 -12.31
CA HIS A 176 -4.94 -66.54 -12.96
C HIS A 176 -5.07 -65.09 -12.47
N ASN A 177 -4.05 -64.30 -12.75
CA ASN A 177 -4.13 -62.86 -12.63
C ASN A 177 -3.49 -62.17 -13.83
N ASP A 178 -4.04 -61.01 -14.14
CA ASP A 178 -3.48 -60.04 -15.07
C ASP A 178 -2.85 -58.93 -14.23
N PHE A 179 -1.60 -58.59 -14.51
CA PHE A 179 -0.90 -57.55 -13.77
C PHE A 179 -0.21 -56.55 -14.69
N THR A 180 -0.04 -55.34 -14.18
CA THR A 180 0.86 -54.33 -14.73
C THR A 180 1.97 -54.05 -13.73
N ALA A 181 3.16 -53.82 -14.25
CA ALA A 181 4.32 -53.53 -13.44
C ALA A 181 5.23 -52.49 -14.10
N ILE A 182 6.00 -51.79 -13.29
CA ILE A 182 7.08 -50.91 -13.76
C ILE A 182 8.42 -51.39 -13.21
N PRO A 183 9.56 -51.02 -13.82
CA PRO A 183 10.87 -51.35 -13.25
C PRO A 183 11.03 -50.79 -11.82
N ALA A 184 11.52 -51.61 -10.88
CA ALA A 184 11.56 -51.24 -9.46
C ALA A 184 12.57 -50.12 -9.10
N ASP A 185 13.39 -49.67 -10.04
CA ASP A 185 14.27 -48.49 -9.94
C ASP A 185 13.56 -47.19 -10.35
N LYS A 186 12.35 -47.26 -10.91
CA LYS A 186 11.55 -46.10 -11.32
C LYS A 186 10.51 -45.77 -10.26
N THR A 187 10.42 -44.50 -9.89
CA THR A 187 9.40 -44.00 -8.96
C THR A 187 8.06 -43.90 -9.67
N TRP A 188 7.08 -44.65 -9.19
CA TRP A 188 5.70 -44.51 -9.63
C TRP A 188 5.03 -43.35 -8.90
N ARG A 189 4.39 -42.43 -9.63
CA ARG A 189 3.50 -41.43 -9.04
C ARG A 189 2.18 -41.36 -9.80
N PRO A 190 1.05 -41.17 -9.11
CA PRO A 190 -0.24 -41.04 -9.77
C PRO A 190 -0.33 -39.72 -10.54
N LEU A 191 -1.00 -39.74 -11.69
CA LEU A 191 -1.38 -38.53 -12.41
C LEU A 191 -2.72 -38.03 -11.86
N CYS A 192 -2.73 -36.85 -11.23
CA CYS A 192 -3.96 -36.24 -10.75
C CYS A 192 -4.55 -35.33 -11.84
N GLU A 193 -5.57 -35.81 -12.54
CA GLU A 193 -6.18 -35.08 -13.68
C GLU A 193 -7.28 -34.09 -13.24
N HIS A 194 -7.94 -34.36 -12.11
CA HIS A 194 -9.08 -33.58 -11.66
C HIS A 194 -8.73 -32.75 -10.42
N LYS A 195 -8.94 -31.45 -10.50
CA LYS A 195 -8.81 -30.52 -9.38
C LYS A 195 -10.15 -29.81 -9.10
N PRO A 196 -10.51 -29.58 -7.83
CA PRO A 196 -11.61 -28.68 -7.51
C PRO A 196 -11.35 -27.29 -8.09
N MET A 197 -12.39 -26.68 -8.66
CA MET A 197 -12.33 -25.34 -9.24
C MET A 197 -13.51 -24.50 -8.75
N MET A 198 -13.26 -23.21 -8.57
CA MET A 198 -14.29 -22.22 -8.30
C MET A 198 -14.81 -21.66 -9.62
N ASP A 199 -16.10 -21.85 -9.89
CA ASP A 199 -16.74 -21.37 -11.13
C ASP A 199 -16.75 -19.84 -11.26
N GLY A 200 -16.67 -19.13 -10.13
CA GLY A 200 -16.67 -17.67 -10.13
C GLY A 200 -16.47 -17.07 -8.74
N PRO A 201 -16.53 -15.73 -8.66
CA PRO A 201 -16.38 -15.01 -7.40
C PRO A 201 -17.49 -15.36 -6.39
N GLN A 202 -17.15 -15.28 -5.11
CA GLN A 202 -18.05 -15.57 -3.99
C GLN A 202 -18.09 -14.39 -3.02
N MET A 203 -19.20 -14.25 -2.30
CA MET A 203 -19.30 -13.29 -1.20
C MET A 203 -18.59 -13.86 0.04
N ALA A 204 -17.94 -12.99 0.80
CA ALA A 204 -17.35 -13.34 2.10
C ALA A 204 -17.47 -12.16 3.09
N LEU A 205 -17.46 -12.48 4.38
CA LEU A 205 -17.49 -11.50 5.45
C LEU A 205 -16.09 -11.30 6.01
N VAL A 206 -15.66 -10.05 6.20
CA VAL A 206 -14.35 -9.76 6.81
C VAL A 206 -14.37 -10.08 8.31
N THR A 207 -13.35 -10.79 8.79
CA THR A 207 -13.24 -11.24 10.19
C THR A 207 -11.94 -10.79 10.85
N GLY A 208 -11.91 -10.84 12.18
CA GLY A 208 -10.72 -10.54 12.98
C GLY A 208 -10.97 -10.71 14.47
N PRO A 209 -10.01 -10.29 15.32
CA PRO A 209 -10.11 -10.45 16.76
C PRO A 209 -11.29 -9.71 17.36
N GLU A 210 -11.78 -10.21 18.49
CA GLU A 210 -12.84 -9.55 19.25
C GLU A 210 -12.40 -8.14 19.71
N GLY A 211 -13.31 -7.17 19.61
CA GLY A 211 -13.06 -5.78 20.01
C GLY A 211 -12.28 -4.92 19.01
N GLU A 212 -11.81 -5.50 17.90
CA GLU A 212 -11.19 -4.75 16.82
C GLU A 212 -12.20 -4.37 15.72
N GLU A 213 -11.98 -3.23 15.07
CA GLU A 213 -12.76 -2.81 13.90
C GLU A 213 -12.01 -3.09 12.58
N ILE A 214 -10.67 -3.11 12.62
CA ILE A 214 -9.81 -3.24 11.45
C ILE A 214 -8.73 -4.26 11.79
N HIS A 215 -8.62 -5.32 10.99
CA HIS A 215 -7.60 -6.34 11.15
C HIS A 215 -6.89 -6.59 9.82
N CYS A 216 -5.70 -6.01 9.67
CA CYS A 216 -4.88 -6.16 8.48
C CYS A 216 -3.41 -6.38 8.83
N ASP A 217 -2.67 -6.90 7.85
CA ASP A 217 -1.22 -7.03 7.94
C ASP A 217 -0.47 -5.91 7.20
N GLN A 218 0.87 -5.99 7.15
CA GLN A 218 1.74 -5.02 6.50
C GLN A 218 1.49 -4.81 4.98
N TYR A 219 0.74 -5.71 4.34
CA TYR A 219 0.39 -5.63 2.92
C TYR A 219 -1.06 -5.18 2.70
N GLY A 220 -1.77 -4.78 3.75
CA GLY A 220 -3.20 -4.44 3.68
C GLY A 220 -4.09 -5.64 3.39
N ARG A 221 -3.64 -6.86 3.69
CA ARG A 221 -4.44 -8.07 3.56
C ARG A 221 -5.43 -8.17 4.71
N VAL A 222 -6.57 -8.79 4.49
CA VAL A 222 -7.57 -9.06 5.55
C VAL A 222 -7.91 -10.55 5.60
N LYS A 223 -8.61 -10.97 6.66
CA LYS A 223 -9.16 -12.32 6.78
C LYS A 223 -10.67 -12.29 6.57
N VAL A 224 -11.22 -13.40 6.11
CA VAL A 224 -12.65 -13.50 5.77
C VAL A 224 -13.22 -14.84 6.23
N ARG A 225 -14.55 -14.91 6.33
CA ARG A 225 -15.29 -16.16 6.40
C ARG A 225 -16.19 -16.29 5.18
N PHE A 226 -16.16 -17.45 4.54
CA PHE A 226 -17.10 -17.79 3.47
C PHE A 226 -18.44 -18.31 4.04
N PRO A 227 -19.58 -18.05 3.39
CA PRO A 227 -20.88 -18.54 3.85
C PRO A 227 -21.00 -20.06 3.99
N TRP A 228 -20.23 -20.81 3.19
CA TRP A 228 -20.20 -22.27 3.21
C TRP A 228 -19.24 -22.85 4.27
N ASP A 229 -18.46 -22.01 4.96
CA ASP A 229 -17.63 -22.46 6.07
C ASP A 229 -18.48 -22.70 7.32
N ARG A 230 -18.64 -23.97 7.67
CA ARG A 230 -19.44 -24.44 8.81
C ARG A 230 -18.67 -24.44 10.14
N TYR A 231 -17.35 -24.27 10.11
CA TYR A 231 -16.48 -24.51 11.25
C TYR A 231 -15.87 -23.23 11.82
N SER A 232 -15.72 -22.18 11.00
CA SER A 232 -15.21 -20.87 11.47
C SER A 232 -16.16 -20.19 12.45
N LYS A 233 -15.55 -19.57 13.48
CA LYS A 233 -16.21 -18.80 14.54
C LYS A 233 -16.30 -17.29 14.24
N ASN A 234 -16.05 -16.86 13.01
CA ASN A 234 -15.95 -15.44 12.61
C ASN A 234 -14.81 -14.66 13.28
N ASP A 235 -13.71 -15.33 13.60
CA ASP A 235 -12.55 -14.76 14.30
C ASP A 235 -11.33 -14.58 13.37
N GLU A 236 -10.19 -14.22 13.94
CA GLU A 236 -8.90 -14.12 13.26
C GLU A 236 -8.35 -15.45 12.70
N HIS A 237 -8.98 -16.59 12.99
CA HIS A 237 -8.55 -17.90 12.48
C HIS A 237 -9.40 -18.39 11.32
N SER A 238 -10.40 -17.61 10.88
CA SER A 238 -11.35 -17.97 9.82
C SER A 238 -10.71 -18.27 8.46
N SER A 239 -9.61 -17.59 8.11
CA SER A 239 -8.94 -17.82 6.83
C SER A 239 -7.44 -17.49 6.85
N ALA A 240 -6.77 -17.80 5.74
CA ALA A 240 -5.51 -17.18 5.37
C ALA A 240 -5.69 -15.66 5.12
N TRP A 241 -4.56 -14.96 4.94
CA TRP A 241 -4.55 -13.54 4.59
C TRP A 241 -4.84 -13.32 3.10
N LEU A 242 -5.93 -12.65 2.78
CA LEU A 242 -6.35 -12.35 1.41
C LEU A 242 -5.91 -10.93 1.01
N ARG A 243 -5.31 -10.81 -0.17
CA ARG A 243 -5.02 -9.49 -0.77
C ARG A 243 -6.30 -8.80 -1.18
N VAL A 244 -6.30 -7.47 -1.06
CA VAL A 244 -7.44 -6.60 -1.40
C VAL A 244 -7.06 -5.75 -2.60
N ALA A 245 -7.79 -5.91 -3.71
CA ALA A 245 -7.65 -5.05 -4.88
C ALA A 245 -7.95 -3.59 -4.50
N GLN A 246 -7.11 -2.68 -4.98
CA GLN A 246 -7.28 -1.24 -4.81
C GLN A 246 -7.57 -0.62 -6.18
N GLY A 247 -8.34 0.48 -6.21
CA GLY A 247 -8.65 1.19 -7.46
C GLY A 247 -7.41 1.79 -8.14
N TRP A 248 -6.34 2.05 -7.38
CA TRP A 248 -5.03 2.49 -7.88
C TRP A 248 -3.94 2.07 -6.89
N ALA A 249 -2.90 1.35 -7.33
CA ALA A 249 -1.79 0.92 -6.47
C ALA A 249 -0.44 1.05 -7.19
N GLY A 250 0.43 1.94 -6.69
CA GLY A 250 1.80 2.13 -7.16
C GLY A 250 2.82 2.00 -6.04
N GLY A 251 4.10 2.20 -6.38
CA GLY A 251 5.21 2.15 -5.40
C GLY A 251 5.14 3.31 -4.41
N GLN A 252 4.50 3.08 -3.25
CA GLN A 252 4.25 4.08 -2.19
C GLN A 252 3.26 5.20 -2.54
N TYR A 253 2.38 4.99 -3.53
CA TYR A 253 1.30 5.92 -3.87
C TYR A 253 0.05 5.18 -4.36
N GLY A 254 -1.10 5.85 -4.38
CA GLY A 254 -2.38 5.29 -4.83
C GLY A 254 -3.47 5.32 -3.76
N PHE A 255 -4.49 4.49 -3.93
CA PHE A 255 -5.61 4.37 -3.01
C PHE A 255 -5.38 3.24 -2.00
N MET A 256 -5.78 3.49 -0.76
CA MET A 256 -5.78 2.49 0.31
C MET A 256 -7.04 2.68 1.16
N ALA A 257 -8.03 1.81 0.96
CA ALA A 257 -9.21 1.77 1.80
C ALA A 257 -9.34 0.35 2.36
N LEU A 258 -8.98 0.12 3.62
CA LEU A 258 -9.02 -1.23 4.20
C LEU A 258 -10.47 -1.67 4.49
N PRO A 259 -10.87 -2.90 4.11
CA PRO A 259 -12.12 -3.47 4.61
C PRO A 259 -12.12 -3.55 6.14
N ARG A 260 -13.24 -3.23 6.78
CA ARG A 260 -13.43 -3.38 8.23
C ARG A 260 -14.05 -4.73 8.54
N ILE A 261 -13.86 -5.21 9.77
CA ILE A 261 -14.53 -6.42 10.28
C ILE A 261 -16.05 -6.22 10.16
N GLY A 262 -16.74 -7.24 9.65
CA GLY A 262 -18.18 -7.19 9.36
C GLY A 262 -18.54 -6.63 7.97
N ASN A 263 -17.59 -6.10 7.21
CA ASN A 263 -17.88 -5.70 5.82
C ASN A 263 -17.99 -6.93 4.92
N GLU A 264 -18.93 -6.86 3.98
CA GLU A 264 -19.08 -7.84 2.90
C GLU A 264 -18.12 -7.51 1.74
N VAL A 265 -17.44 -8.53 1.22
CA VAL A 265 -16.46 -8.42 0.14
C VAL A 265 -16.71 -9.48 -0.94
N ILE A 266 -16.32 -9.16 -2.18
CA ILE A 266 -16.31 -10.09 -3.30
C ILE A 266 -14.92 -10.73 -3.38
N VAL A 267 -14.85 -12.05 -3.29
CA VAL A 267 -13.63 -12.84 -3.36
C VAL A 267 -13.59 -13.59 -4.68
N SER A 268 -12.58 -13.32 -5.50
CA SER A 268 -12.25 -14.10 -6.69
C SER A 268 -11.13 -15.10 -6.39
N PHE A 269 -10.94 -16.08 -7.26
CA PHE A 269 -9.96 -17.16 -7.10
C PHE A 269 -9.05 -17.18 -8.32
N LEU A 270 -7.74 -16.98 -8.11
CA LEU A 270 -6.78 -16.94 -9.21
C LEU A 270 -6.73 -18.31 -9.90
N ASP A 271 -6.84 -18.32 -11.24
CA ASP A 271 -6.92 -19.54 -12.05
C ASP A 271 -8.04 -20.52 -11.62
N GLY A 272 -9.07 -20.01 -10.93
CA GLY A 272 -10.15 -20.81 -10.35
C GLY A 272 -9.74 -21.68 -9.16
N ASP A 273 -8.53 -21.50 -8.62
CA ASP A 273 -7.99 -22.31 -7.52
C ASP A 273 -8.59 -21.85 -6.17
N PRO A 274 -9.35 -22.71 -5.45
CA PRO A 274 -9.90 -22.38 -4.13
C PRO A 274 -8.83 -21.95 -3.12
N ASP A 275 -7.58 -22.41 -3.28
CA ASP A 275 -6.45 -22.10 -2.40
C ASP A 275 -5.79 -20.74 -2.72
N GLN A 276 -6.24 -20.03 -3.76
CA GLN A 276 -5.70 -18.72 -4.16
C GLN A 276 -6.76 -17.60 -4.19
N PRO A 277 -7.42 -17.31 -3.05
CA PRO A 277 -8.42 -16.26 -2.98
C PRO A 277 -7.80 -14.85 -3.00
N ILE A 278 -8.50 -13.91 -3.64
CA ILE A 278 -8.18 -12.48 -3.68
C ILE A 278 -9.48 -11.66 -3.63
N ILE A 279 -9.52 -10.62 -2.80
CA ILE A 279 -10.68 -9.72 -2.73
C ILE A 279 -10.61 -8.74 -3.89
N THR A 280 -11.66 -8.69 -4.71
CA THR A 280 -11.73 -7.86 -5.93
C THR A 280 -12.76 -6.76 -5.85
N GLY A 281 -13.68 -6.78 -4.88
CA GLY A 281 -14.73 -5.78 -4.77
C GLY A 281 -15.43 -5.78 -3.42
N ARG A 282 -16.41 -4.89 -3.28
CA ARG A 282 -17.24 -4.70 -2.08
C ARG A 282 -18.66 -4.35 -2.49
N THR A 283 -19.59 -4.68 -1.62
CA THR A 283 -21.02 -4.44 -1.81
C THR A 283 -21.63 -3.90 -0.53
N TYR A 284 -22.66 -3.07 -0.70
CA TYR A 284 -23.61 -2.77 0.36
C TYR A 284 -24.68 -3.86 0.39
N HIS A 285 -25.28 -4.09 1.55
CA HIS A 285 -26.38 -5.04 1.75
C HIS A 285 -27.38 -4.47 2.78
N ALA A 286 -28.39 -5.26 3.15
CA ALA A 286 -29.52 -4.77 3.95
C ALA A 286 -29.14 -4.20 5.33
N THR A 287 -28.03 -4.63 5.94
CA THR A 287 -27.57 -4.13 7.24
C THR A 287 -26.37 -3.18 7.13
N ASN A 288 -25.54 -3.33 6.08
CA ASN A 288 -24.51 -2.37 5.73
C ASN A 288 -24.98 -1.56 4.52
N THR A 289 -25.74 -0.50 4.79
CA THR A 289 -26.39 0.32 3.76
C THR A 289 -25.45 1.40 3.22
N PRO A 290 -25.73 1.95 2.02
CA PRO A 290 -24.99 3.09 1.49
C PRO A 290 -25.02 4.30 2.44
N PRO A 291 -24.03 5.23 2.36
CA PRO A 291 -23.93 6.38 3.26
C PRO A 291 -25.12 7.35 3.24
N TYR A 292 -25.90 7.33 2.15
CA TYR A 292 -27.10 8.12 1.94
C TYR A 292 -28.24 7.21 1.47
N ALA A 293 -29.47 7.56 1.84
CA ALA A 293 -30.65 6.82 1.43
C ALA A 293 -30.79 6.82 -0.10
N LEU A 294 -31.00 5.63 -0.67
CA LEU A 294 -31.28 5.42 -2.08
C LEU A 294 -32.69 4.84 -2.24
N PRO A 295 -33.45 5.23 -3.30
CA PRO A 295 -33.02 6.01 -4.46
C PRO A 295 -33.11 7.55 -4.30
N GLU A 296 -33.49 8.07 -3.14
CA GLU A 296 -33.71 9.50 -2.90
C GLU A 296 -32.49 10.37 -3.29
N HIS A 297 -31.28 9.96 -2.92
CA HIS A 297 -30.04 10.70 -3.19
C HIS A 297 -29.20 10.09 -4.32
N LYS A 298 -29.85 9.64 -5.41
CA LYS A 298 -29.20 8.98 -6.56
C LYS A 298 -28.18 9.85 -7.32
N THR A 299 -28.24 11.17 -7.17
CA THR A 299 -27.35 12.16 -7.79
C THR A 299 -26.11 12.47 -6.95
N ARG A 300 -25.95 11.83 -5.78
CA ARG A 300 -24.82 12.05 -4.89
C ARG A 300 -23.70 11.05 -5.12
N THR A 301 -22.49 11.57 -5.30
CA THR A 301 -21.24 10.80 -5.24
C THR A 301 -20.50 11.14 -3.94
N THR A 302 -20.11 10.14 -3.15
CA THR A 302 -19.48 10.37 -1.84
C THR A 302 -18.28 9.46 -1.57
N LEU A 303 -17.27 10.04 -0.94
CA LEU A 303 -16.21 9.36 -0.21
C LEU A 303 -16.37 9.70 1.27
N LYS A 304 -17.05 8.83 2.01
CA LYS A 304 -17.30 9.00 3.44
C LYS A 304 -16.53 7.97 4.26
N THR A 305 -15.79 8.45 5.25
CA THR A 305 -15.04 7.62 6.21
C THR A 305 -15.79 7.51 7.53
N LYS A 306 -15.34 6.65 8.43
CA LYS A 306 -15.82 6.56 9.81
C LYS A 306 -14.65 6.72 10.76
N THR A 307 -14.79 7.52 11.81
CA THR A 307 -13.79 7.56 12.90
C THR A 307 -13.55 6.14 13.42
N HIS A 308 -12.29 5.76 13.61
CA HIS A 308 -11.94 4.45 14.18
C HIS A 308 -12.08 4.50 15.70
N LYS A 309 -12.78 3.54 16.31
CA LYS A 309 -13.02 3.49 17.76
C LYS A 309 -13.57 4.82 18.32
N GLY A 310 -14.47 5.45 17.59
CA GLY A 310 -15.07 6.72 17.98
C GLY A 310 -16.20 7.16 17.02
N GLU A 311 -16.80 8.29 17.33
CA GLU A 311 -17.90 8.87 16.57
C GLU A 311 -17.41 9.83 15.48
N GLY A 312 -18.20 9.99 14.42
CA GLY A 312 -17.95 10.96 13.35
C GLY A 312 -17.33 10.41 12.07
N SER A 313 -17.02 11.33 11.15
CA SER A 313 -16.61 11.00 9.78
C SER A 313 -15.88 12.15 9.10
N ASN A 314 -14.91 11.85 8.24
CA ASN A 314 -14.46 12.77 7.19
C ASN A 314 -15.20 12.45 5.89
N GLU A 315 -15.54 13.48 5.12
CA GLU A 315 -16.34 13.31 3.91
C GLU A 315 -15.94 14.27 2.78
N LEU A 316 -15.88 13.73 1.56
CA LEU A 316 -15.92 14.48 0.31
C LEU A 316 -17.16 14.03 -0.47
N ARG A 317 -18.06 14.96 -0.79
CA ARG A 317 -19.32 14.67 -1.46
C ARG A 317 -19.58 15.65 -2.60
N PHE A 318 -20.09 15.12 -3.70
CA PHE A 318 -20.57 15.85 -4.86
C PHE A 318 -22.08 15.61 -4.99
N GLU A 319 -22.85 16.69 -5.13
CA GLU A 319 -24.26 16.69 -5.53
C GLU A 319 -24.33 17.20 -6.97
N ASP A 320 -24.97 16.41 -7.85
CA ASP A 320 -25.06 16.68 -9.29
C ASP A 320 -26.52 16.96 -9.74
N GLU A 321 -27.45 17.16 -8.80
CA GLU A 321 -28.80 17.63 -9.12
C GLU A 321 -28.75 19.06 -9.68
N ALA A 322 -29.44 19.29 -10.81
CA ALA A 322 -29.40 20.56 -11.53
C ALA A 322 -29.90 21.72 -10.65
N ASP A 323 -29.17 22.85 -10.72
CA ASP A 323 -29.41 24.06 -9.92
C ASP A 323 -29.26 23.85 -8.39
N GLN A 324 -28.73 22.69 -7.98
CA GLN A 324 -28.45 22.34 -6.58
C GLN A 324 -27.05 21.72 -6.41
N GLU A 325 -26.18 21.91 -7.41
CA GLU A 325 -24.85 21.31 -7.42
C GLU A 325 -24.03 21.79 -6.23
N GLN A 326 -23.35 20.84 -5.57
CA GLN A 326 -22.60 21.15 -4.36
C GLN A 326 -21.39 20.23 -4.19
N ILE A 327 -20.25 20.83 -3.87
CA ILE A 327 -19.12 20.12 -3.28
C ILE A 327 -19.12 20.36 -1.77
N TYR A 328 -19.20 19.29 -1.00
CA TYR A 328 -19.12 19.32 0.46
C TYR A 328 -17.83 18.65 0.93
N VAL A 329 -17.04 19.41 1.69
CA VAL A 329 -15.79 18.94 2.30
C VAL A 329 -15.93 19.05 3.82
N HIS A 330 -15.84 17.92 4.51
CA HIS A 330 -15.94 17.84 5.95
C HIS A 330 -14.73 17.15 6.56
N ALA A 331 -14.05 17.86 7.47
CA ALA A 331 -13.01 17.31 8.32
C ALA A 331 -13.56 17.19 9.74
N GLN A 332 -13.46 16.00 10.33
CA GLN A 332 -13.96 15.73 11.68
C GLN A 332 -13.16 16.47 12.77
N LYS A 333 -11.91 16.84 12.47
CA LYS A 333 -11.00 17.49 13.41
C LYS A 333 -10.17 18.60 12.74
N ASP A 334 -9.04 18.24 12.13
CA ASP A 334 -8.11 19.18 11.53
C ASP A 334 -8.21 19.11 10.00
N LEU A 335 -8.16 20.27 9.31
CA LEU A 335 -8.10 20.37 7.86
C LEU A 335 -6.85 21.17 7.46
N ASP A 336 -5.84 20.46 6.99
CA ASP A 336 -4.60 21.06 6.48
C ASP A 336 -4.63 21.14 4.96
N LEU A 337 -4.29 22.32 4.42
CA LEU A 337 -4.17 22.55 2.98
C LEU A 337 -2.80 23.15 2.66
N LEU A 338 -1.91 22.32 2.10
CA LEU A 338 -0.58 22.73 1.64
C LEU A 338 -0.60 22.93 0.12
N THR A 339 -0.20 24.11 -0.35
CA THR A 339 -0.06 24.43 -1.77
C THR A 339 1.37 24.88 -2.04
N GLU A 340 2.11 24.08 -2.80
CA GLU A 340 3.55 24.32 -3.05
C GLU A 340 3.84 25.48 -4.01
N ASN A 341 2.85 25.86 -4.84
CA ASN A 341 3.02 26.93 -5.83
C ASN A 341 1.91 27.98 -5.70
N ASN A 342 0.89 27.93 -6.56
CA ASN A 342 -0.16 28.94 -6.63
C ASN A 342 -1.52 28.35 -6.26
N ARG A 343 -2.27 29.05 -5.40
CA ARG A 343 -3.71 28.85 -5.17
C ARG A 343 -4.48 29.99 -5.82
N THR A 344 -5.45 29.67 -6.66
CA THR A 344 -6.36 30.65 -7.29
C THR A 344 -7.78 30.32 -6.90
N GLU A 345 -8.55 31.31 -6.48
CA GLU A 345 -9.96 31.17 -6.14
C GLU A 345 -10.78 32.21 -6.87
N VAL A 346 -11.86 31.78 -7.53
CA VAL A 346 -12.80 32.66 -8.22
C VAL A 346 -14.19 32.30 -7.74
N ILE A 347 -14.76 33.17 -6.90
CA ILE A 347 -16.13 33.04 -6.42
C ILE A 347 -17.00 34.02 -7.24
N LYS A 348 -17.97 33.49 -7.97
CA LYS A 348 -18.83 34.29 -8.87
C LYS A 348 -20.00 34.98 -8.16
N ASN A 349 -20.35 34.50 -6.97
CA ASN A 349 -21.38 35.08 -6.13
C ASN A 349 -20.77 35.40 -4.75
N ASP A 350 -21.26 34.78 -3.67
CA ASP A 350 -20.86 35.12 -2.31
C ASP A 350 -19.84 34.13 -1.71
N SER A 351 -18.93 34.66 -0.89
CA SER A 351 -17.99 33.87 -0.08
C SER A 351 -18.18 34.19 1.40
N HIS A 352 -18.59 33.19 2.18
CA HIS A 352 -18.77 33.31 3.63
C HIS A 352 -17.66 32.57 4.38
N LEU A 353 -17.11 33.20 5.42
CA LEU A 353 -16.14 32.59 6.32
C LEU A 353 -16.50 32.92 7.77
N THR A 354 -16.76 31.87 8.55
CA THR A 354 -16.94 31.94 10.00
C THR A 354 -15.75 31.28 10.67
N VAL A 355 -15.12 31.98 11.62
CA VAL A 355 -14.05 31.45 12.47
C VAL A 355 -14.44 31.72 13.91
N GLU A 356 -14.78 30.66 14.65
CA GLU A 356 -15.29 30.76 16.02
C GLU A 356 -14.24 31.20 17.05
N ASN A 357 -12.96 30.97 16.75
CA ASN A 357 -11.85 31.32 17.63
C ASN A 357 -10.90 32.31 16.95
N ASN A 358 -9.71 31.87 16.54
CA ASN A 358 -8.67 32.75 16.01
C ASN A 358 -8.40 32.53 14.53
N ARG A 359 -8.25 33.62 13.78
CA ARG A 359 -7.72 33.61 12.41
C ARG A 359 -6.36 34.30 12.38
N PHE A 360 -5.33 33.55 12.04
CA PHE A 360 -3.98 34.07 11.82
C PHE A 360 -3.68 34.14 10.32
N SER A 361 -3.06 35.23 9.86
CA SER A 361 -2.64 35.40 8.48
C SER A 361 -1.26 36.04 8.43
N HIS A 362 -0.35 35.46 7.65
CA HIS A 362 0.98 35.99 7.46
C HIS A 362 1.33 35.98 5.98
N THR A 363 1.41 37.18 5.40
CA THR A 363 1.81 37.39 4.00
C THR A 363 3.23 37.97 4.01
N LYS A 364 4.20 37.24 3.43
CA LYS A 364 5.60 37.68 3.37
C LYS A 364 5.84 38.74 2.28
N GLY A 365 5.15 38.61 1.16
CA GLY A 365 5.20 39.56 0.05
C GLY A 365 4.18 40.68 0.24
N TYR A 366 3.35 40.90 -0.78
CA TYR A 366 2.35 41.94 -0.78
C TYR A 366 0.95 41.38 -0.52
N SER A 367 0.13 42.19 0.16
CA SER A 367 -1.29 41.91 0.36
C SER A 367 -2.10 43.03 -0.27
N HIS A 368 -2.75 42.74 -1.39
CA HIS A 368 -3.58 43.69 -2.12
C HIS A 368 -5.05 43.38 -1.92
N HIS A 369 -5.83 44.41 -1.59
CA HIS A 369 -7.27 44.30 -1.43
C HIS A 369 -7.92 45.49 -2.11
N THR A 370 -8.76 45.23 -3.10
CA THR A 370 -9.58 46.24 -3.78
C THR A 370 -11.03 45.90 -3.51
N VAL A 371 -11.81 46.91 -3.12
CA VAL A 371 -13.26 46.81 -2.93
C VAL A 371 -13.87 47.94 -3.74
N ASP A 372 -14.54 47.61 -4.84
CA ASP A 372 -15.18 48.61 -5.71
C ASP A 372 -16.45 49.20 -5.07
N GLY A 373 -17.13 48.40 -4.25
CA GLY A 373 -18.29 48.82 -3.47
C GLY A 373 -17.90 49.41 -2.11
N GLU A 374 -18.58 48.93 -1.06
CA GLU A 374 -18.37 49.41 0.31
C GLU A 374 -17.51 48.43 1.12
N LYS A 375 -16.56 48.95 1.92
CA LYS A 375 -15.88 48.18 2.97
C LYS A 375 -16.37 48.65 4.34
N ARG A 376 -16.98 47.75 5.12
CA ARG A 376 -17.32 47.96 6.53
C ARG A 376 -16.43 47.09 7.42
N GLU A 377 -15.94 47.67 8.51
CA GLU A 377 -15.10 46.97 9.48
C GLU A 377 -15.50 47.39 10.90
N GLN A 378 -15.75 46.41 11.77
CA GLN A 378 -16.11 46.63 13.16
C GLN A 378 -15.22 45.75 14.05
N THR A 379 -14.56 46.36 15.02
CA THR A 379 -13.75 45.65 16.01
C THR A 379 -14.38 45.85 17.40
N GLY A 380 -14.71 44.77 18.11
CA GLY A 380 -15.36 44.85 19.41
C GLY A 380 -14.44 45.23 20.58
N LYS A 381 -13.12 45.11 20.41
CA LYS A 381 -12.08 45.46 21.39
C LYS A 381 -11.02 46.36 20.75
N ASP A 382 -9.73 46.06 20.93
CA ASP A 382 -8.62 46.85 20.41
C ASP A 382 -8.45 46.65 18.90
N HIS A 383 -8.39 47.73 18.14
CA HIS A 383 -7.92 47.74 16.74
C HIS A 383 -6.54 48.38 16.69
N SER A 384 -5.50 47.58 16.39
CA SER A 384 -4.11 48.04 16.35
C SER A 384 -3.59 48.08 14.91
N PHE A 385 -3.08 49.23 14.48
CA PHE A 385 -2.49 49.43 13.18
C PHE A 385 -1.07 49.98 13.31
N ASN A 386 -0.06 49.19 12.91
CA ASN A 386 1.35 49.55 12.99
C ASN A 386 1.97 49.55 11.59
N VAL A 387 2.47 50.71 11.15
CA VAL A 387 3.14 50.86 9.86
C VAL A 387 4.54 51.40 10.11
N THR A 388 5.55 50.59 9.81
CA THR A 388 6.97 50.96 9.96
C THR A 388 7.42 51.92 8.86
N GLY A 389 6.85 51.77 7.66
CA GLY A 389 7.06 52.67 6.52
C GLY A 389 6.10 53.85 6.52
N THR A 390 5.50 54.14 5.36
CA THR A 390 4.56 55.24 5.19
C THR A 390 3.11 54.76 5.28
N LEU A 391 2.34 55.38 6.18
CA LEU A 391 0.88 55.31 6.13
C LEU A 391 0.37 56.47 5.26
N HIS A 392 -0.24 56.14 4.12
CA HIS A 392 -0.92 57.11 3.26
C HIS A 392 -2.43 56.87 3.33
N LEU A 393 -3.16 57.87 3.82
CA LEU A 393 -4.62 57.86 3.88
C LEU A 393 -5.16 58.99 3.00
N LYS A 394 -6.01 58.64 2.04
CA LYS A 394 -6.71 59.59 1.19
C LYS A 394 -8.21 59.31 1.27
N ALA A 395 -8.96 60.27 1.76
CA ALA A 395 -10.42 60.27 1.71
C ALA A 395 -10.88 61.23 0.60
N GLY A 396 -11.81 60.79 -0.26
CA GLY A 396 -12.30 61.60 -1.38
C GLY A 396 -13.25 62.72 -0.97
N THR A 397 -14.02 62.52 0.10
CA THR A 397 -15.06 63.46 0.56
C THR A 397 -14.81 63.93 1.98
N ALA A 398 -14.77 63.01 2.96
CA ALA A 398 -14.56 63.32 4.35
C ALA A 398 -13.74 62.24 5.07
N TRP A 399 -12.89 62.68 5.99
CA TRP A 399 -12.28 61.83 7.00
C TRP A 399 -12.86 62.21 8.37
N LEU A 400 -13.72 61.35 8.92
CA LEU A 400 -14.37 61.57 10.21
C LEU A 400 -13.73 60.67 11.26
N SER A 401 -13.20 61.26 12.33
CA SER A 401 -12.61 60.53 13.46
C SER A 401 -13.26 60.98 14.76
N ASN A 402 -13.95 60.06 15.43
CA ASN A 402 -14.57 60.28 16.74
C ASN A 402 -13.93 59.34 17.76
N ALA A 403 -13.45 59.89 18.88
CA ALA A 403 -12.85 59.14 19.98
C ALA A 403 -13.59 59.48 21.29
N GLY A 404 -14.00 58.46 22.04
CA GLY A 404 -14.79 58.65 23.27
C GLY A 404 -14.02 59.28 24.43
N THR A 405 -12.70 59.12 24.48
CA THR A 405 -11.86 59.61 25.59
C THR A 405 -10.73 60.51 25.10
N GLU A 406 -9.94 60.06 24.12
CA GLU A 406 -8.76 60.80 23.68
C GLU A 406 -8.47 60.56 22.20
N LEU A 407 -8.14 61.64 21.47
CA LEU A 407 -7.46 61.59 20.17
C LEU A 407 -6.07 62.22 20.34
N HIS A 408 -5.02 61.40 20.30
CA HIS A 408 -3.63 61.83 20.48
C HIS A 408 -2.86 61.77 19.16
N ILE A 409 -2.46 62.93 18.62
CA ILE A 409 -1.63 63.05 17.42
C ILE A 409 -0.23 63.51 17.85
N LYS A 410 0.77 62.62 17.73
CA LYS A 410 2.16 62.91 18.07
C LYS A 410 3.07 62.69 16.87
N ALA A 411 3.87 63.70 16.54
CA ALA A 411 4.96 63.59 15.58
C ALA A 411 6.30 63.91 16.25
N GLY A 412 7.36 63.18 15.87
CA GLY A 412 8.69 63.38 16.46
C GLY A 412 9.37 64.70 16.07
N ARG A 413 8.96 65.32 14.94
CA ARG A 413 9.58 66.56 14.43
C ARG A 413 8.57 67.63 14.03
N LYS A 414 7.61 67.29 13.17
CA LYS A 414 6.68 68.25 12.56
C LYS A 414 5.29 67.67 12.44
N VAL A 415 4.29 68.45 12.81
CA VAL A 415 2.89 68.28 12.41
C VAL A 415 2.56 69.45 11.48
N VAL A 416 1.95 69.16 10.32
CA VAL A 416 1.43 70.18 9.40
C VAL A 416 -0.05 69.91 9.23
N ILE A 417 -0.86 70.92 9.49
CA ILE A 417 -2.30 70.91 9.21
C ILE A 417 -2.54 72.07 8.28
N GLU A 418 -3.05 71.78 7.09
CA GLU A 418 -3.34 72.74 6.04
C GLU A 418 -4.78 72.54 5.59
N ALA A 419 -5.51 73.63 5.42
CA ALA A 419 -6.86 73.62 4.88
C ALA A 419 -7.00 74.79 3.89
N GLY A 420 -7.73 74.58 2.80
CA GLY A 420 -7.90 75.61 1.78
C GLY A 420 -8.82 76.77 2.18
N ALA A 421 -9.73 76.54 3.13
CA ALA A 421 -10.72 77.53 3.54
C ALA A 421 -10.63 77.89 5.03
N GLU A 422 -10.57 76.90 5.93
CA GLU A 422 -10.65 77.15 7.37
C GLU A 422 -9.98 76.04 8.18
N ILE A 423 -9.25 76.40 9.23
CA ILE A 423 -8.89 75.50 10.33
C ILE A 423 -9.54 76.02 11.60
N THR A 424 -10.35 75.19 12.27
CA THR A 424 -11.01 75.55 13.53
C THR A 424 -10.67 74.52 14.62
N LEU A 425 -10.15 74.99 15.75
CA LEU A 425 -9.92 74.22 16.97
C LEU A 425 -10.87 74.75 18.04
N LYS A 426 -11.74 73.90 18.59
CA LYS A 426 -12.72 74.29 19.60
C LYS A 426 -12.61 73.41 20.84
N ALA A 427 -12.65 74.01 22.02
CA ALA A 427 -12.67 73.31 23.31
C ALA A 427 -13.61 74.05 24.27
N GLY A 428 -14.73 73.42 24.64
CA GLY A 428 -15.78 74.07 25.43
C GLY A 428 -16.29 75.35 24.75
N GLY A 429 -16.28 76.46 25.48
CA GLY A 429 -16.63 77.79 24.98
C GLY A 429 -15.49 78.55 24.26
N SER A 430 -14.29 77.98 24.18
CA SER A 430 -13.11 78.62 23.56
C SER A 430 -12.83 78.09 22.16
N PHE A 431 -12.24 78.91 21.29
CA PHE A 431 -11.85 78.52 19.93
C PHE A 431 -10.61 79.25 19.41
N VAL A 432 -9.97 78.61 18.43
CA VAL A 432 -8.99 79.17 17.50
C VAL A 432 -9.52 78.92 16.10
N LYS A 433 -9.72 79.96 15.31
CA LYS A 433 -10.13 79.86 13.92
C LYS A 433 -9.10 80.56 13.02
N ILE A 434 -8.70 79.89 11.96
CA ILE A 434 -7.76 80.39 10.95
C ILE A 434 -8.48 80.33 9.61
N ASP A 435 -8.58 81.46 8.92
CA ASP A 435 -9.18 81.59 7.59
C ASP A 435 -8.43 82.66 6.77
N PRO A 436 -8.80 82.96 5.50
CA PRO A 436 -8.11 83.95 4.68
C PRO A 436 -8.11 85.38 5.25
N SER A 437 -8.96 85.70 6.23
CA SER A 437 -9.01 87.01 6.88
C SER A 437 -8.04 87.15 8.06
N GLY A 438 -7.53 86.03 8.59
CA GLY A 438 -6.52 86.01 9.65
C GLY A 438 -6.76 84.94 10.73
N VAL A 439 -6.27 85.19 11.94
CA VAL A 439 -6.42 84.31 13.12
C VAL A 439 -7.37 84.94 14.12
N ALA A 440 -8.51 84.30 14.36
CA ALA A 440 -9.48 84.70 15.37
C ALA A 440 -9.38 83.80 16.62
N LEU A 441 -9.34 84.43 17.80
CA LEU A 441 -9.30 83.77 19.10
C LEU A 441 -10.50 84.24 19.93
N GLY A 442 -11.22 83.31 20.56
CA GLY A 442 -12.36 83.65 21.43
C GLY A 442 -12.50 82.70 22.61
N GLY A 443 -12.87 83.24 23.77
CA GLY A 443 -13.04 82.49 25.03
C GLY A 443 -13.10 83.44 26.24
N ALA A 444 -13.40 82.91 27.43
CA ALA A 444 -13.57 83.71 28.66
C ALA A 444 -12.28 84.47 29.08
N SER A 445 -11.10 83.91 28.79
CA SER A 445 -9.81 84.58 28.95
C SER A 445 -8.82 84.03 27.93
N ILE A 446 -8.07 84.91 27.26
CA ILE A 446 -6.99 84.55 26.33
C ILE A 446 -5.67 84.83 27.04
N LYS A 447 -4.95 83.77 27.42
CA LYS A 447 -3.66 83.91 28.08
C LYS A 447 -2.52 83.79 27.07
N MET A 448 -1.86 84.90 26.78
CA MET A 448 -0.66 84.94 25.94
C MET A 448 0.58 85.00 26.84
N ASN A 449 1.50 84.04 26.70
CA ASN A 449 2.72 83.92 27.52
C ASN A 449 2.52 83.84 29.05
N ALA A 450 1.33 83.44 29.53
CA ALA A 450 1.02 83.36 30.96
C ALA A 450 0.22 82.10 31.33
N GLY A 451 0.81 81.21 32.14
CA GLY A 451 0.14 80.08 32.79
C GLY A 451 -0.11 78.83 31.93
N GLY A 452 0.08 77.65 32.56
CA GLY A 452 -0.29 76.33 32.04
C GLY A 452 0.89 75.41 31.69
N ALA A 453 0.75 74.12 31.99
CA ALA A 453 1.58 73.05 31.41
C ALA A 453 0.79 72.38 30.29
N GLY A 454 1.46 71.99 29.19
CA GLY A 454 0.80 71.28 28.09
C GLY A 454 0.20 69.94 28.55
N GLY A 455 -0.99 69.60 28.02
CA GLY A 455 -1.57 68.27 28.22
C GLY A 455 -0.63 67.18 27.71
N LYS A 456 -0.55 66.07 28.45
CA LYS A 456 0.22 64.89 28.03
C LYS A 456 -0.76 63.86 27.49
N GLY A 457 -0.59 63.46 26.24
CA GLY A 457 -1.38 62.37 25.69
C GLY A 457 -1.01 61.03 26.30
N SER A 458 -1.95 60.09 26.35
CA SER A 458 -1.68 58.74 26.84
C SER A 458 -0.70 58.04 25.90
N GLY A 459 0.31 57.39 26.49
CA GLY A 459 1.23 56.52 25.76
C GLY A 459 0.66 55.12 25.72
N GLN A 460 0.19 54.65 24.56
CA GLN A 460 -0.20 53.26 24.38
C GLN A 460 0.92 52.46 23.68
N LYS A 461 1.14 51.23 24.17
CA LYS A 461 1.99 50.23 23.50
C LYS A 461 1.14 49.50 22.46
N VAL A 462 1.53 49.57 21.19
CA VAL A 462 0.85 48.85 20.10
C VAL A 462 1.08 47.35 20.26
N LYS A 463 0.01 46.55 20.21
CA LYS A 463 0.12 45.09 20.14
C LYS A 463 0.44 44.67 18.71
N VAL A 464 1.44 43.82 18.53
CA VAL A 464 1.86 43.29 17.21
C VAL A 464 1.16 41.95 16.96
N PRO A 465 0.72 41.64 15.72
CA PRO A 465 0.11 40.35 15.41
C PRO A 465 1.03 39.16 15.69
N GLU A 466 0.45 38.08 16.20
CA GLU A 466 1.12 36.79 16.35
C GLU A 466 1.24 36.06 14.99
N ARG A 467 2.25 35.20 14.84
CA ARG A 467 2.50 34.46 13.59
C ARG A 467 1.67 33.15 13.56
N PRO A 468 1.10 32.77 12.40
CA PRO A 468 0.49 31.45 12.23
C PRO A 468 1.55 30.34 12.33
N GLY A 469 1.14 29.15 12.78
CA GLY A 469 1.97 27.94 12.74
C GLY A 469 2.24 27.46 11.31
N LEU A 470 3.23 26.59 11.15
CA LEU A 470 3.59 25.98 9.88
C LEU A 470 3.06 24.55 9.80
N VAL A 471 2.74 24.07 8.59
CA VAL A 471 2.36 22.67 8.33
C VAL A 471 3.46 22.03 7.50
N THR A 472 3.89 20.83 7.90
CA THR A 472 4.87 20.03 7.15
C THR A 472 4.19 19.24 6.02
N ALA A 473 4.97 18.74 5.06
CA ALA A 473 4.46 17.79 4.05
C ALA A 473 3.84 16.52 4.66
N ALA A 474 4.15 16.21 5.92
CA ALA A 474 3.59 15.10 6.68
C ALA A 474 2.34 15.48 7.52
N GLY A 475 1.82 16.71 7.39
CA GLY A 475 0.64 17.19 8.13
C GLY A 475 0.91 17.57 9.59
N GLY A 476 2.15 17.54 10.06
CA GLY A 476 2.49 17.99 11.41
C GLY A 476 2.50 19.52 11.52
N VAL A 477 1.79 20.06 12.51
CA VAL A 477 1.85 21.49 12.88
C VAL A 477 3.13 21.77 13.67
N VAL A 478 3.94 22.71 13.21
CA VAL A 478 5.18 23.14 13.87
C VAL A 478 5.02 24.56 14.37
N ALA A 479 5.56 24.83 15.56
CA ALA A 479 5.58 26.17 16.13
C ALA A 479 6.23 27.16 15.13
N PRO A 480 5.70 28.39 15.02
CA PRO A 480 6.32 29.40 14.17
C PRO A 480 7.73 29.66 14.69
N VAL A 481 8.73 29.18 13.95
CA VAL A 481 10.12 29.53 14.24
C VAL A 481 10.24 31.03 13.97
N ALA A 482 10.57 31.80 15.01
CA ALA A 482 11.09 33.12 14.80
C ALA A 482 12.36 32.94 13.97
N LEU A 483 12.31 33.26 12.67
CA LEU A 483 13.53 33.48 11.90
C LEU A 483 14.40 34.39 12.78
N ALA A 484 15.60 33.91 13.11
CA ALA A 484 16.58 34.75 13.77
C ALA A 484 16.63 36.07 12.98
N GLU A 485 16.58 37.20 13.68
CA GLU A 485 17.04 38.45 13.10
C GLU A 485 18.51 38.21 12.76
N ASP A 486 18.79 37.72 11.56
CA ASP A 486 20.11 37.87 10.97
C ASP A 486 20.24 39.39 10.85
N GLY A 487 21.00 39.96 11.79
CA GLY A 487 21.26 41.39 11.79
C GLY A 487 21.65 41.77 10.38
N GLN A 488 21.04 42.83 9.84
CA GLN A 488 21.47 43.40 8.56
C GLN A 488 23.00 43.34 8.51
N ARG A 489 23.55 42.60 7.55
CA ARG A 489 24.98 42.73 7.25
C ARG A 489 25.21 44.22 7.12
N ILE A 490 26.06 44.75 7.99
CA ILE A 490 26.52 46.13 7.87
C ILE A 490 27.14 46.17 6.47
N ASP A 491 26.45 46.80 5.51
CA ASP A 491 27.03 47.04 4.20
C ASP A 491 28.37 47.71 4.46
N ALA A 492 29.44 47.05 4.03
CA ALA A 492 30.77 47.57 4.23
C ALA A 492 30.82 48.94 3.54
N GLN A 493 30.99 50.00 4.32
CA GLN A 493 31.21 51.35 3.80
C GLN A 493 32.35 51.28 2.77
N PRO A 494 32.15 51.76 1.52
CA PRO A 494 33.19 51.67 0.52
C PRO A 494 34.44 52.42 1.01
N LYS A 495 35.51 51.68 1.31
CA LYS A 495 36.82 52.29 1.55
C LYS A 495 37.26 52.89 0.22
N ALA A 496 37.25 54.22 0.12
CA ALA A 496 37.73 54.93 -1.05
C ALA A 496 39.19 54.51 -1.34
N ILE A 497 39.38 53.72 -2.40
CA ILE A 497 40.72 53.38 -2.89
C ILE A 497 41.25 54.64 -3.57
N VAL A 498 42.18 55.32 -2.90
CA VAL A 498 42.86 56.51 -3.45
C VAL A 498 43.59 56.10 -4.73
N ALA A 499 43.26 56.74 -5.85
CA ALA A 499 43.74 56.40 -7.20
C ALA A 499 45.27 56.24 -7.34
N HIS A 500 46.04 56.85 -6.45
CA HIS A 500 47.50 56.68 -6.38
C HIS A 500 47.92 55.24 -6.07
N ARG A 501 47.21 54.52 -5.18
CA ARG A 501 47.56 53.13 -4.82
C ARG A 501 47.38 52.15 -5.99
N LEU A 502 46.36 52.37 -6.82
CA LEU A 502 46.13 51.60 -8.05
C LEU A 502 47.27 51.78 -9.07
N LYS A 503 47.80 53.01 -9.21
CA LYS A 503 48.94 53.27 -10.10
C LYS A 503 50.24 52.63 -9.60
N GLN A 504 50.54 52.70 -8.30
CA GLN A 504 51.71 52.05 -7.72
C GLN A 504 51.65 50.51 -7.80
N ALA A 505 50.49 49.93 -7.49
CA ALA A 505 50.29 48.48 -7.58
C ALA A 505 50.46 47.96 -9.03
N LYS A 506 49.98 48.73 -10.02
CA LYS A 506 50.20 48.42 -11.44
C LYS A 506 51.68 48.48 -11.83
N LEU A 507 52.41 49.49 -11.36
CA LEU A 507 53.85 49.62 -11.62
C LEU A 507 54.65 48.46 -11.01
N ASN A 508 54.27 48.02 -9.81
CA ASN A 508 55.00 47.00 -9.07
C ASN A 508 54.48 45.57 -9.28
N ARG A 509 53.43 45.38 -10.11
CA ARG A 509 52.71 44.10 -10.29
C ARG A 509 52.28 43.44 -8.96
N THR A 510 51.93 44.24 -7.98
CA THR A 510 51.43 43.76 -6.67
C THR A 510 49.91 43.94 -6.58
N ALA A 511 49.24 43.09 -5.80
CA ALA A 511 47.81 43.25 -5.55
C ALA A 511 47.54 44.50 -4.71
N VAL A 512 46.50 45.27 -5.06
CA VAL A 512 46.08 46.49 -4.32
C VAL A 512 45.42 46.14 -2.97
N VAL A 513 44.98 44.89 -2.84
CA VAL A 513 44.32 44.33 -1.66
C VAL A 513 45.15 43.13 -1.22
N GLU A 514 45.44 43.02 0.08
CA GLU A 514 46.14 41.88 0.65
C GLU A 514 45.31 40.61 0.43
N GLN A 515 45.86 39.65 -0.30
CA GLN A 515 45.21 38.37 -0.53
C GLN A 515 45.24 37.53 0.74
N CYS A 516 44.13 36.85 1.04
CA CYS A 516 44.04 36.02 2.23
C CYS A 516 45.04 34.86 2.17
N GLN A 517 45.82 34.70 3.24
CA GLN A 517 46.81 33.65 3.41
C GLN A 517 46.31 32.63 4.44
N GLN A 518 45.18 31.98 4.16
CA GLN A 518 44.63 30.98 5.06
C GLN A 518 45.60 29.80 5.12
N GLN A 519 46.13 29.53 6.31
CA GLN A 519 46.94 28.36 6.59
C GLN A 519 46.03 27.12 6.68
N PRO A 520 46.56 25.91 6.48
CA PRO A 520 45.77 24.67 6.59
C PRO A 520 45.08 24.47 7.94
N ASP A 521 45.59 25.11 9.00
CA ASP A 521 45.01 25.11 10.35
C ASP A 521 43.84 26.10 10.55
N GLY A 522 43.42 26.79 9.48
CA GLY A 522 42.32 27.75 9.49
C GLY A 522 42.70 29.15 9.96
N SER A 523 43.93 29.37 10.42
CA SER A 523 44.42 30.68 10.83
C SER A 523 44.85 31.54 9.63
N CYS A 524 44.73 32.87 9.76
CA CYS A 524 45.27 33.80 8.77
C CYS A 524 45.96 34.97 9.50
N PRO A 525 47.21 35.31 9.16
CA PRO A 525 47.94 36.39 9.85
C PRO A 525 47.38 37.80 9.55
N LEU A 526 46.44 37.92 8.61
CA LEU A 526 45.76 39.17 8.30
C LEU A 526 44.61 39.39 9.29
N GLY A 527 44.78 40.37 10.19
CA GLY A 527 43.84 40.65 11.29
C GLY A 527 42.39 40.98 10.89
N ASN A 528 42.12 41.19 9.60
CA ASN A 528 40.78 41.41 9.05
C ASN A 528 40.42 40.45 7.88
N CYS A 529 41.07 39.28 7.75
CA CYS A 529 40.68 38.33 6.69
C CYS A 529 39.31 37.68 7.03
N PRO A 530 38.34 37.66 6.09
CA PRO A 530 37.02 37.06 6.29
C PRO A 530 37.00 35.54 6.55
N CYS A 531 38.12 34.82 6.39
CA CYS A 531 38.19 33.39 6.69
C CYS A 531 38.25 33.07 8.21
N GLY A 532 38.62 34.04 9.05
CA GLY A 532 38.84 33.86 10.50
C GLY A 532 37.63 34.10 11.39
N LYS A 533 36.43 34.34 10.82
CA LYS A 533 35.18 34.37 11.58
C LYS A 533 34.25 33.26 11.09
N SER A 534 34.67 32.02 11.30
CA SER A 534 33.74 30.90 11.34
C SER A 534 32.84 31.05 12.56
N GLN A 535 31.56 31.20 12.25
CA GLN A 535 30.38 31.14 13.09
C GLN A 535 30.53 30.13 14.24
N SER A 536 30.46 30.63 15.47
CA SER A 536 29.96 29.85 16.60
C SER A 536 28.47 30.15 16.75
N ALA A 537 27.63 29.29 16.17
CA ALA A 537 26.25 29.02 16.54
C ALA A 537 25.90 27.64 15.99
#